data_AF-A0A447PL53-F1
#
_entry.id   AF-A0A447PL53-F1
#
_cell.length_a   1.000
_cell.length_b   1.000
_cell.length_c   1.000
_cell.angle_alpha   90.00
_cell.angle_beta   90.00
_cell.angle_gamma   90.00
#
_symmetry.space_group_name_H-M   'P 1'
#
loop_
_entity.id
_entity.type
_entity.pdbx_description
1 polymer ?
#
loop_
_entity_poly.entity_id
_entity_poly.type
_entity_poly.pdbx_seq_one_letter_code
_entity_poly.pdbx_strand_id
1 'polypeptide(L)' 'MWKERPAEYWEFSWNNNGITIQQLLLVILNGRQVLTLTYSSTQALAEEDRKTMRGTLLHFRFGMPQDK' A
#
# COMPACT_ATOMS: atom_id res chain seq x y z
N MET A 1 -17.77 -16.20 5.69
CA MET A 1 -18.08 -14.86 5.15
C MET A 1 -16.86 -13.99 5.40
N TRP A 2 -16.06 -13.71 4.37
CA TRP A 2 -14.85 -12.90 4.50
C TRP A 2 -15.28 -11.47 4.84
N LYS A 3 -15.07 -11.02 6.08
CA LYS A 3 -15.28 -9.61 6.40
C LYS A 3 -14.19 -8.82 5.67
N GLU A 4 -14.59 -7.90 4.80
CA GLU A 4 -13.68 -6.92 4.22
C GLU A 4 -12.96 -6.20 5.37
N ARG A 5 -11.63 -6.18 5.32
CA ARG A 5 -10.83 -5.49 6.32
C ARG A 5 -10.83 -4.00 5.97
N PRO A 6 -11.04 -3.09 6.93
CA PRO A 6 -10.91 -1.66 6.67
C PRO A 6 -9.52 -1.36 6.11
N ALA A 7 -9.47 -0.62 5.01
CA ALA A 7 -8.23 -0.25 4.36
C ALA A 7 -8.31 1.17 3.80
N GLU A 8 -7.19 1.89 3.83
CA GLU A 8 -7.02 3.22 3.26
C GLU A 8 -5.84 3.25 2.30
N TYR A 9 -6.04 3.91 1.16
CA TYR A 9 -5.03 4.10 0.14
C TYR A 9 -4.70 5.58 0.01
N TRP A 10 -3.42 5.92 0.09
CA TRP A 10 -2.93 7.28 -0.12
C TRP A 10 -1.85 7.32 -1.18
N GLU A 11 -1.86 8.40 -1.94
CA GLU A 11 -0.83 8.74 -2.92
C GLU A 11 -0.35 10.15 -2.60
N PHE A 12 0.93 10.30 -2.34
CA PHE A 12 1.52 11.57 -1.95
C PHE A 12 3.00 11.61 -2.31
N SER A 13 3.56 12.82 -2.33
CA SER A 13 4.99 13.03 -2.44
C SER A 13 5.52 13.80 -1.25
N TRP A 14 6.79 13.60 -0.94
CA TRP A 14 7.47 14.27 0.16
C TRP A 14 8.94 14.49 -0.18
N ASN A 15 9.58 15.48 0.45
CA ASN A 15 11.00 15.77 0.24
C ASN A 15 11.85 15.01 1.26
N ASN A 16 12.85 14.28 0.78
CA ASN A 16 13.86 13.61 1.56
C ASN A 16 15.25 14.14 1.19
N ASN A 17 15.78 15.08 1.97
CA ASN A 17 17.12 15.65 1.76
C ASN A 17 17.34 16.17 0.32
N GLY A 18 16.38 16.93 -0.22
CA GLY A 18 16.46 17.49 -1.57
C GLY A 18 15.99 16.54 -2.68
N ILE A 19 15.71 15.27 -2.37
CA ILE A 19 15.14 14.30 -3.31
C ILE A 19 13.63 14.21 -3.09
N THR A 20 12.85 14.44 -4.15
CA THR A 20 11.40 14.20 -4.10
C THR A 20 11.13 12.70 -4.16
N ILE A 21 10.43 12.18 -3.17
CA ILE A 21 9.97 10.80 -3.11
C ILE A 21 8.48 10.78 -3.41
N GLN A 22 8.09 10.01 -4.42
CA GLN A 22 6.71 9.66 -4.75
C GLN A 22 6.35 8.39 -3.99
N GLN A 23 5.19 8.36 -3.33
CA GLN A 23 4.82 7.25 -2.47
C GLN A 23 3.36 6.84 -2.63
N LEU A 24 3.14 5.54 -2.81
CA LEU A 24 1.84 4.89 -2.73
C LEU A 24 1.79 4.09 -1.43
N LEU A 25 0.79 4.35 -0.59
CA LEU A 25 0.62 3.73 0.71
C LEU A 25 -0.73 3.00 0.78
N LEU A 26 -0.73 1.77 1.26
CA LEU A 26 -1.92 1.04 1.66
C LEU A 26 -1.83 0.70 3.14
N VAL A 27 -2.80 1.19 3.91
CA VAL A 27 -2.96 0.93 5.35
C VAL A 27 -4.12 -0.02 5.54
N ILE A 28 -3.95 -1.10 6.30
CA ILE A 28 -4.98 -2.12 6.49
C ILE A 28 -5.10 -2.44 7.98
N LEU A 29 -6.32 -2.36 8.50
CA LEU A 29 -6.61 -2.80 9.86
C LEU A 29 -6.73 -4.34 9.88
N ASN A 30 -5.82 -4.99 10.59
CA ASN A 30 -5.78 -6.44 10.75
C ASN A 30 -5.97 -6.84 12.22
N GLY A 31 -7.23 -6.80 12.68
CA GLY A 31 -7.55 -7.06 14.08
C GLY A 31 -6.95 -5.99 15.00
N ARG A 32 -6.00 -6.36 15.85
CA ARG A 32 -5.27 -5.42 16.73
C ARG A 32 -4.00 -4.85 16.10
N GLN A 33 -3.68 -5.26 14.88
CA GLN A 33 -2.48 -4.83 14.16
C GLN A 33 -2.88 -3.90 13.01
N VAL A 34 -1.98 -2.99 12.65
CA VAL A 34 -2.06 -2.21 11.42
C VAL A 34 -0.94 -2.69 10.52
N LEU A 35 -1.28 -3.05 9.29
CA LEU A 35 -0.29 -3.33 8.26
C LEU A 35 -0.21 -2.17 7.30
N THR A 36 1.01 -1.79 6.94
CA THR A 36 1.31 -0.76 5.95
C THR A 36 2.14 -1.35 4.81
N LEU A 37 1.67 -1.21 3.58
CA LEU A 37 2.44 -1.51 2.38
C LEU A 37 2.77 -0.20 1.68
N THR A 38 4.07 0.01 1.43
CA THR A 38 4.56 1.25 0.84
C THR A 38 5.35 0.94 -0.42
N TYR A 39 5.00 1.61 -1.51
CA TYR A 39 5.82 1.66 -2.71
C TYR A 39 6.38 3.08 -2.87
N SER A 40 7.70 3.19 -3.02
CA SER A 40 8.41 4.47 -3.09
C SER A 40 9.26 4.55 -4.35
N SER A 41 9.29 5.72 -4.98
CA SER A 41 10.16 6.01 -6.13
C SER A 41 10.73 7.42 -6.04
N THR A 42 11.98 7.58 -6.48
CA THR A 42 12.62 8.89 -6.65
C THR A 42 12.25 9.56 -7.98
N GLN A 43 11.61 8.81 -8.88
CA GLN A 43 11.14 9.31 -10.17
C GLN A 43 9.63 9.48 -10.16
N ALA A 44 9.12 10.33 -11.06
CA ALA A 44 7.68 10.41 -11.30
C ALA A 44 7.17 9.02 -11.66
N LEU A 45 6.13 8.55 -10.95
CA LEU A 45 5.51 7.28 -11.25
C LEU A 45 4.74 7.41 -12.58
N ALA A 46 5.18 6.66 -13.59
CA ALA A 46 4.43 6.53 -14.83
C ALA A 46 3.00 6.07 -14.50
N GLU A 47 2.02 6.55 -15.27
CA GLU A 47 0.61 6.25 -14.99
C GLU A 47 0.32 4.75 -15.01
N GLU A 48 1.00 4.01 -15.88
CA GLU A 48 0.88 2.56 -15.97
C GLU A 48 1.43 1.85 -14.73
N ASP A 49 2.59 2.28 -14.23
CA ASP A 49 3.18 1.74 -13.00
C ASP A 49 2.30 2.03 -11.79
N ARG A 50 1.74 3.24 -11.73
CA ARG A 50 0.79 3.65 -10.68
C ARG A 50 -0.46 2.79 -10.68
N LYS A 51 -1.07 2.57 -11.85
CA LYS A 51 -2.26 1.70 -12.00
C LYS A 51 -1.95 0.26 -11.62
N THR A 52 -0.81 -0.26 -12.10
CA THR A 52 -0.35 -1.62 -11.80
C THR A 52 -0.14 -1.79 -10.32
N MET A 53 0.61 -0.90 -9.69
CA MET A 53 0.92 -0.97 -8.26
C MET A 53 -0.31 -0.78 -7.38
N ARG A 54 -1.21 0.15 -7.73
CA ARG A 54 -2.52 0.28 -7.07
C ARG A 54 -3.31 -1.03 -7.16
N GLY A 55 -3.34 -1.65 -8.34
CA GLY A 55 -3.94 -2.97 -8.53
C GLY A 55 -3.31 -4.02 -7.63
N THR A 56 -1.98 -4.16 -7.64
CA THR A 56 -1.24 -5.12 -6.81
C THR A 56 -1.53 -4.92 -5.32
N LEU A 57 -1.49 -3.68 -4.82
CA LEU A 57 -1.75 -3.37 -3.43
C LEU A 57 -3.19 -3.73 -3.03
N LEU A 58 -4.19 -3.35 -3.83
CA LEU A 58 -5.60 -3.65 -3.54
C LEU A 58 -5.93 -5.15 -3.59
N HIS A 59 -5.21 -5.93 -4.39
CA HIS A 59 -5.41 -7.38 -4.49
C HIS A 59 -4.53 -8.19 -3.54
N PHE A 60 -3.72 -7.54 -2.71
CA PHE A 60 -2.86 -8.22 -1.75
C PHE A 60 -3.71 -9.00 -0.74
N ARG A 61 -3.53 -10.32 -0.69
CA ARG A 61 -4.25 -11.20 0.23
C ARG A 61 -3.35 -11.63 1.37
N PHE A 62 -3.83 -11.48 2.59
CA PHE A 62 -3.15 -12.02 3.77
C PHE A 62 -3.53 -13.48 3.96
N GLY A 63 -2.53 -14.36 3.99
CA GLY A 63 -2.72 -15.68 4.55
C GLY A 63 -3.22 -15.53 5.99
N MET A 64 -4.35 -16.16 6.31
CA MET A 64 -4.70 -16.35 7.71
C MET A 64 -3.66 -17.30 8.31
N PRO A 65 -3.17 -17.07 9.54
CA PRO A 65 -2.55 -18.15 10.29
C PRO A 65 -3.58 -19.26 10.31
N GLN A 66 -3.28 -20.40 9.66
CA GLN A 66 -4.12 -21.57 9.80
C GLN A 66 -4.10 -21.91 11.28
N ASP A 67 -5.30 -21.98 11.89
CA ASP A 67 -5.47 -22.40 13.28
C ASP A 67 -4.63 -23.67 13.49
N LYS A 68 -3.59 -23.55 14.32
CA LYS A 68 -2.89 -24.70 14.89
C LYS A 68 -3.72 -25.26 16.03
#